data_AF-A0A955QHV3-F1
#
_entry.id   AF-A0A955QHV3-F1
#
_cell.length_a   1.000
_cell.length_b   1.000
_cell.length_c   1.000
_cell.angle_alpha   90.00
_cell.angle_beta   90.00
_cell.angle_gamma   90.00
#
_symmetry.space_group_name_H-M   'P 1'
#
loop_
_entity.id
_entity.type
_entity.pdbx_description
1 polymer ?
#
loop_
_entity_poly.entity_id
_entity_poly.type
_entity_poly.pdbx_seq_one_letter_code
_entity_poly.pdbx_strand_id
1 'polypeptide(L)'
;RKQLQKKKYVQDPAAGAKGVPVSEVELTTEEEARYLLELYTEKFGPLPKEPVPTSEGNVPVPPTSEEQKIKLIESISIDEDQRRLLAQERAQHIRDFLVQEVQVSGDRIFLVEPNLSPVTEGETVRSPLALTAN
;
A
#
# COMPACT_ATOMS: atom_id res chain seq x y z
N ARG A 1 -5.99 -0.26 5.44
CA ARG A 1 -7.14 -0.99 6.04
C ARG A 1 -6.73 -2.21 6.86
N LYS A 2 -5.92 -3.15 6.35
CA LYS A 2 -5.48 -4.35 7.11
C LYS A 2 -4.92 -4.08 8.52
N GLN A 3 -4.18 -2.99 8.71
CA GLN A 3 -3.66 -2.63 10.05
C GLN A 3 -4.76 -2.22 11.04
N LEU A 4 -5.80 -1.52 10.58
CA LEU A 4 -6.96 -1.14 11.39
C LEU A 4 -7.77 -2.40 11.76
N GLN A 5 -7.98 -3.28 10.79
CA GLN A 5 -8.64 -4.56 11.01
C GLN A 5 -7.87 -5.44 11.98
N LYS A 6 -6.54 -5.47 11.88
CA LYS A 6 -5.68 -6.17 12.84
C LYS A 6 -5.83 -5.60 14.25
N LYS A 7 -5.86 -4.27 14.42
CA LYS A 7 -6.12 -3.66 15.73
C LYS A 7 -7.48 -4.05 16.30
N LYS A 8 -8.54 -4.02 15.48
CA LYS A 8 -9.86 -4.50 15.91
C LYS A 8 -9.84 -5.97 16.32
N TYR A 9 -9.21 -6.84 15.53
CA TYR A 9 -9.10 -8.27 15.84
C TYR A 9 -8.36 -8.55 17.16
N VAL A 10 -7.32 -7.76 17.46
CA VAL A 10 -6.56 -7.88 18.72
C VAL A 10 -7.36 -7.31 19.91
N GLN A 11 -8.12 -6.23 19.72
CA GLN A 11 -8.90 -5.60 20.79
C GLN A 11 -10.27 -6.27 21.02
N ASP A 12 -10.80 -7.01 20.04
CA ASP A 12 -12.05 -7.76 20.15
C ASP A 12 -11.79 -9.28 20.05
N PRO A 13 -11.55 -9.97 21.19
CA PRO A 13 -11.30 -11.40 21.21
C PRO A 13 -12.52 -12.23 20.76
N ALA A 14 -13.73 -11.65 20.68
CA ALA A 14 -14.90 -12.34 20.15
C ALA A 14 -14.85 -12.48 18.61
N ALA A 15 -14.21 -11.54 17.90
CA ALA A 15 -13.91 -11.68 16.47
C ALA A 15 -12.79 -12.73 16.24
N GLY A 16 -11.81 -12.78 17.14
CA GLY A 16 -10.77 -13.81 17.15
C GLY A 16 -11.28 -15.22 17.45
N ALA A 17 -12.22 -15.35 18.38
CA ALA A 17 -12.84 -16.62 18.76
C ALA A 17 -13.74 -17.21 17.66
N LYS A 18 -14.23 -16.39 16.72
CA LYS A 18 -15.09 -16.82 15.61
C LYS A 18 -14.32 -17.29 14.37
N GLY A 19 -12.98 -17.30 14.40
CA GLY A 19 -12.16 -17.74 13.26
C GLY A 19 -12.28 -16.84 12.03
N VAL A 20 -12.79 -15.62 12.17
CA VAL A 20 -12.93 -14.67 11.07
C VAL A 20 -11.53 -14.18 10.66
N PRO A 21 -11.13 -14.31 9.39
CA PRO A 21 -9.84 -13.80 8.95
C PRO A 21 -9.80 -12.28 9.08
N VAL A 22 -8.64 -11.73 9.42
CA VAL A 22 -8.45 -10.28 9.67
C VAL A 22 -8.94 -9.42 8.50
N SER A 23 -8.90 -9.93 7.26
CA SER A 23 -9.40 -9.23 6.06
C SER A 23 -10.91 -9.03 6.02
N GLU A 24 -11.69 -9.87 6.71
CA GLU A 24 -13.16 -9.89 6.70
C GLU A 24 -13.77 -9.14 7.90
N VAL A 25 -12.94 -8.59 8.78
CA VAL A 25 -13.42 -7.78 9.90
C VAL A 25 -14.03 -6.48 9.34
N GLU A 26 -15.35 -6.36 9.46
CA GLU A 26 -16.08 -5.13 9.16
C GLU A 26 -15.72 -4.04 10.17
N LEU A 27 -15.50 -2.83 9.67
CA LEU A 27 -15.21 -1.63 10.48
C LEU A 27 -16.33 -0.63 10.25
N THR A 28 -16.94 -0.15 11.32
CA THR A 28 -17.82 1.01 11.22
C THR A 28 -16.99 2.28 11.02
N THR A 29 -17.60 3.35 10.50
CA THR A 29 -16.92 4.64 10.28
C THR A 29 -16.32 5.21 11.57
N GLU A 30 -17.01 5.02 12.70
CA GLU A 30 -16.58 5.48 14.02
C GLU A 30 -15.38 4.67 14.55
N GLU A 31 -15.39 3.35 14.35
CA GLU A 31 -14.28 2.47 14.67
C GLU A 31 -13.05 2.77 13.80
N GLU A 32 -13.25 2.98 12.50
CA GLU A 32 -12.17 3.34 11.56
C GLU A 32 -11.45 4.60 12.05
N ALA A 33 -12.20 5.66 12.39
CA ALA A 33 -11.62 6.91 12.90
C ALA A 33 -10.85 6.71 14.22
N ARG A 34 -11.39 5.90 15.14
CA ARG A 34 -10.73 5.61 16.43
C ARG A 34 -9.41 4.87 16.24
N TYR A 35 -9.42 3.77 15.50
CA TYR A 35 -8.21 2.97 15.25
C TYR A 35 -7.17 3.73 14.45
N LEU A 36 -7.61 4.64 13.58
CA LEU A 36 -6.73 5.47 12.79
C LEU A 36 -6.00 6.50 13.65
N LEU A 37 -6.73 7.18 14.55
CA LEU A 37 -6.13 8.09 15.51
C LEU A 37 -5.13 7.37 16.42
N GLU A 38 -5.46 6.15 16.86
CA GLU A 38 -4.57 5.33 17.68
C GLU A 38 -3.27 4.96 16.94
N LEU A 39 -3.37 4.49 15.70
CA LEU A 39 -2.19 4.20 14.85
C LEU A 39 -1.35 5.45 14.56
N TYR A 40 -2.01 6.58 14.31
CA TYR A 40 -1.33 7.85 14.09
C TYR A 40 -0.55 8.26 15.35
N THR A 41 -1.20 8.19 16.51
CA THR A 41 -0.60 8.58 17.79
C THR A 41 0.57 7.68 18.17
N GLU A 42 0.46 6.38 17.88
CA GLU A 42 1.56 5.42 18.09
C GLU A 42 2.78 5.74 17.22
N LYS A 43 2.58 6.15 15.96
CA LYS A 43 3.68 6.41 15.02
C LYS A 43 4.27 7.83 15.12
N PHE A 44 3.44 8.83 15.41
CA PHE A 44 3.81 10.24 15.34
C PHE A 44 3.68 11.00 16.66
N GLY A 45 3.20 10.35 17.73
CA GLY A 45 2.95 10.98 19.02
C GLY A 45 1.56 11.65 19.12
N PRO A 46 1.20 12.15 20.32
CA PRO A 46 -0.09 12.77 20.57
C PRO A 46 -0.29 14.03 19.72
N LEU A 47 -1.46 14.16 19.10
CA LEU A 47 -1.84 15.40 18.44
C LEU A 47 -1.86 16.54 19.47
N PRO A 48 -1.38 17.76 19.10
CA PRO A 48 -1.57 18.94 19.92
C PRO A 48 -3.07 19.13 20.15
N LYS A 49 -3.50 19.13 21.41
CA LYS A 49 -4.91 19.03 21.78
C LYS A 49 -5.68 20.34 21.64
N GLU A 50 -5.01 21.49 21.52
CA GLU A 50 -5.66 22.80 21.46
C GLU A 50 -4.83 23.80 20.65
N PRO A 51 -5.48 24.82 20.04
CA PRO A 51 -4.77 25.91 19.39
C PRO A 51 -3.96 26.69 20.43
N VAL A 52 -2.64 26.50 20.45
CA VAL A 52 -1.74 27.33 21.26
C VAL A 52 -1.62 28.70 20.60
N PRO A 53 -1.99 29.83 21.25
CA PRO A 53 -1.71 31.15 20.72
C PRO A 53 -0.20 31.39 20.83
N THR A 54 0.52 31.19 19.75
CA THR A 54 1.89 31.69 19.60
C THR A 54 1.83 33.13 19.12
N SER A 55 2.78 33.96 19.56
CA SER A 55 2.91 35.38 19.21
C SER A 55 3.11 35.66 17.71
N GLU A 56 3.22 34.60 16.90
CA GLU A 56 3.40 34.63 15.45
C GLU A 56 2.38 33.73 14.74
N GLY A 57 1.09 34.03 14.93
CA GLY A 57 0.06 33.88 13.88
C GLY A 57 -0.04 32.55 13.10
N ASN A 58 0.26 31.39 13.68
CA ASN A 58 -0.04 30.11 13.04
C ASN A 58 -0.49 29.08 14.08
N VAL A 59 -1.79 28.75 14.01
CA VAL A 59 -2.45 27.80 14.90
C VAL A 59 -2.28 26.39 14.34
N PRO A 60 -1.74 25.42 15.10
CA PRO A 60 -1.74 24.02 14.67
C PRO A 60 -3.17 23.49 14.73
N VAL A 61 -3.86 23.48 13.59
CA VAL A 61 -5.15 22.78 13.44
C VAL A 61 -4.86 21.28 13.56
N PRO A 62 -5.60 20.52 14.38
CA PRO A 62 -5.41 19.07 14.45
C PRO A 62 -5.69 18.45 13.07
N PRO A 63 -4.83 17.56 12.56
CA PRO A 63 -5.00 17.00 11.23
C PRO A 63 -6.31 16.21 11.16
N THR A 64 -7.05 16.43 10.08
CA THR A 64 -8.26 15.68 9.73
C THR A 64 -7.97 14.18 9.59
N SER A 65 -9.00 13.34 9.63
CA SER A 65 -8.84 11.89 9.45
C SER A 65 -8.17 11.51 8.11
N GLU A 66 -8.43 12.29 7.05
CA GLU A 66 -7.79 12.11 5.74
C GLU A 66 -6.31 12.51 5.76
N GLU A 67 -5.94 13.62 6.40
CA GLU A 67 -4.53 14.01 6.55
C GLU A 67 -3.75 13.01 7.40
N GLN A 68 -4.38 12.45 8.44
CA GLN A 68 -3.79 11.38 9.24
C GLN A 68 -3.54 10.12 8.40
N LYS A 69 -4.49 9.73 7.52
CA LYS A 69 -4.32 8.62 6.56
C LYS A 69 -3.14 8.88 5.63
N ILE A 70 -3.10 10.05 5.00
CA ILE A 70 -2.06 10.42 4.04
C ILE A 70 -0.69 10.32 4.70
N LYS A 71 -0.52 10.95 5.87
CA LYS A 71 0.77 10.91 6.59
C LYS A 71 1.17 9.49 7.01
N LEU A 72 0.21 8.66 7.41
CA LEU A 72 0.46 7.24 7.70
C LEU A 72 0.92 6.47 6.45
N ILE A 73 0.37 6.79 5.26
CA ILE A 73 0.77 6.18 3.99
C ILE A 73 2.15 6.67 3.55
N GLU A 74 2.41 7.98 3.60
CA GLU A 74 3.70 8.58 3.22
C GLU A 74 4.86 8.05 4.05
N SER A 75 4.59 7.73 5.32
CA SER A 75 5.59 7.15 6.22
C SER A 75 5.80 5.65 6.03
N ILE A 76 5.17 5.02 5.04
CA ILE A 76 5.48 3.63 4.66
C ILE A 76 6.76 3.65 3.83
N SER A 77 7.85 3.17 4.42
CA SER A 77 9.08 2.91 3.69
C SER A 77 8.91 1.61 2.89
N ILE A 78 9.05 1.71 1.58
CA ILE A 78 9.07 0.57 0.66
C ILE A 78 10.53 0.33 0.28
N ASP A 79 11.02 -0.88 0.51
CA ASP A 79 12.37 -1.26 0.12
C ASP A 79 12.43 -1.74 -1.34
N GLU A 80 13.65 -1.82 -1.88
CA GLU A 80 13.89 -2.21 -3.27
C GLU A 80 13.50 -3.68 -3.52
N ASP A 81 13.68 -4.53 -2.51
CA ASP A 81 13.37 -5.96 -2.60
C ASP A 81 11.85 -6.20 -2.68
N GLN A 82 11.04 -5.45 -1.93
CA GLN A 82 9.58 -5.46 -2.01
C GLN A 82 9.11 -4.98 -3.38
N ARG A 83 9.74 -3.93 -3.94
CA ARG A 83 9.42 -3.45 -5.30
C ARG A 83 9.74 -4.52 -6.34
N ARG A 84 10.88 -5.19 -6.21
CA ARG A 84 11.30 -6.28 -7.09
C ARG A 84 10.34 -7.45 -7.02
N LEU A 85 10.00 -7.89 -5.82
CA LEU A 85 9.05 -8.99 -5.59
C LEU A 85 7.70 -8.67 -6.23
N LEU A 86 7.15 -7.47 -5.99
CA LEU A 86 5.88 -7.05 -6.58
C LEU A 86 5.93 -7.02 -8.11
N ALA A 87 7.03 -6.56 -8.69
CA ALA A 87 7.21 -6.55 -10.15
C ALA A 87 7.23 -7.98 -10.72
N GLN A 88 7.91 -8.91 -10.03
CA GLN A 88 7.93 -10.32 -10.41
C GLN A 88 6.55 -10.97 -10.31
N GLU A 89 5.82 -10.75 -9.21
CA GLU A 89 4.44 -11.25 -9.03
C GLU A 89 3.51 -10.76 -10.15
N ARG A 90 3.60 -9.47 -10.51
CA ARG A 90 2.82 -8.92 -11.62
C ARG A 90 3.17 -9.56 -12.96
N ALA A 91 4.46 -9.71 -13.25
CA ALA A 91 4.92 -10.33 -14.49
C ALA A 91 4.50 -11.80 -14.58
N GLN A 92 4.55 -12.51 -13.45
CA GLN A 92 4.07 -13.88 -13.29
C GLN A 92 2.56 -13.99 -13.59
N HIS A 93 1.73 -13.14 -12.98
CA HIS A 93 0.29 -13.12 -13.25
C HIS A 93 -0.03 -12.81 -14.72
N ILE A 94 0.69 -11.87 -15.34
CA ILE A 94 0.52 -11.56 -16.77
C ILE A 94 0.90 -12.76 -17.63
N ARG A 95 2.01 -13.43 -17.34
CA ARG A 95 2.41 -14.65 -18.07
C ARG A 95 1.33 -15.71 -17.95
N ASP A 96 0.84 -15.96 -16.75
CA ASP A 96 -0.18 -16.99 -16.52
C ASP A 96 -1.47 -16.66 -17.28
N PHE A 97 -1.88 -15.39 -17.28
CA PHE A 97 -3.01 -14.93 -18.11
C PHE A 97 -2.78 -15.16 -19.61
N LEU A 98 -1.60 -14.84 -20.14
CA LEU A 98 -1.27 -15.06 -21.56
C LEU A 98 -1.25 -16.54 -21.94
N VAL A 99 -0.77 -17.40 -21.04
CA VAL A 99 -0.75 -18.85 -21.25
C VAL A 99 -2.16 -19.44 -21.19
N GLN A 100 -2.96 -19.03 -20.22
CA GLN A 100 -4.27 -19.62 -19.95
C GLN A 100 -5.36 -19.09 -20.90
N GLU A 101 -5.45 -17.77 -21.05
CA GLU A 101 -6.56 -17.12 -21.79
C GLU A 101 -6.22 -16.93 -23.26
N VAL A 102 -4.98 -16.55 -23.57
CA VAL A 102 -4.54 -16.25 -24.95
C VAL A 102 -3.87 -17.46 -25.62
N GLN A 103 -3.71 -18.57 -24.89
CA GLN A 103 -3.08 -19.82 -25.36
C GLN A 103 -1.69 -19.63 -25.99
N VAL A 104 -0.95 -18.63 -25.52
CA VAL A 104 0.46 -18.48 -25.90
C VAL A 104 1.25 -19.57 -25.19
N SER A 105 2.02 -20.36 -25.93
CA SER A 105 2.89 -21.37 -25.33
C SER A 105 3.88 -20.69 -24.38
N GLY A 106 3.96 -21.20 -23.15
CA GLY A 106 4.82 -20.65 -22.08
C GLY A 106 6.29 -20.56 -22.48
N ASP A 107 6.75 -21.44 -23.37
CA ASP A 107 8.13 -21.46 -23.89
C ASP A 107 8.48 -20.22 -24.74
N ARG A 108 7.47 -19.41 -25.10
CA ARG A 108 7.64 -18.16 -25.84
C ARG A 108 7.62 -16.92 -24.94
N ILE A 109 7.35 -17.07 -23.65
CA ILE A 109 7.23 -15.96 -22.71
C ILE A 109 8.34 -16.06 -21.65
N PHE A 110 9.29 -15.14 -21.73
CA PHE A 110 10.41 -15.06 -20.80
C PHE A 110 10.21 -13.91 -19.83
N LEU A 111 10.29 -14.20 -18.53
CA LEU A 111 10.35 -13.16 -17.50
C LEU A 111 11.79 -12.69 -17.36
N VAL A 112 12.00 -11.37 -17.47
CA VAL A 112 13.29 -10.71 -17.28
C VAL A 112 13.34 -10.01 -15.93
N GLU A 113 14.54 -9.74 -15.43
CA GLU A 113 14.69 -8.98 -14.19
C GLU A 113 14.12 -7.56 -14.33
N PRO A 114 13.35 -7.08 -13.34
CA PRO A 114 12.75 -5.76 -13.41
C PRO A 114 13.83 -4.68 -13.27
N ASN A 115 13.90 -3.78 -14.26
CA ASN A 115 14.69 -2.55 -14.12
C ASN A 115 13.90 -1.54 -13.28
N LEU A 116 14.42 -1.24 -12.10
CA LEU A 116 13.77 -0.41 -11.08
C LEU A 116 14.38 0.99 -10.97
N SER A 117 15.31 1.36 -11.87
CA SER A 117 15.92 2.69 -11.91
C SER A 117 14.86 3.77 -12.18
N PRO A 118 14.92 4.92 -11.49
CA PRO A 118 13.98 6.01 -11.73
C PRO A 118 14.10 6.49 -13.17
N VAL A 119 12.98 6.45 -13.91
CA VAL A 119 12.89 7.05 -15.24
C VAL A 119 12.72 8.55 -15.03
N THR A 120 13.83 9.27 -14.95
CA THR A 120 13.82 10.73 -14.99
C THR A 120 13.72 11.17 -16.44
N GLU A 121 12.71 12.01 -16.69
CA GLU A 121 12.41 12.72 -17.93
C GLU A 121 11.64 11.93 -18.99
N GLY A 122 10.53 12.53 -19.42
CA GLY A 122 9.48 11.88 -20.19
C GLY A 122 9.96 11.41 -21.56
N GLU A 123 10.24 10.12 -21.69
CA GLU A 123 10.20 9.43 -22.97
C GLU A 123 10.11 7.92 -22.75
N THR A 124 9.09 7.33 -23.37
CA THR A 124 8.98 5.96 -23.86
C THR A 124 9.96 4.93 -23.30
N VAL A 125 9.44 3.92 -22.61
CA VAL A 125 10.16 2.65 -22.36
C VAL A 125 10.41 1.97 -23.71
N ARG A 126 11.59 2.20 -24.31
CA ARG A 126 12.01 1.50 -25.52
C ARG A 126 12.44 0.08 -25.15
N SER A 127 11.53 -0.88 -25.33
CA SER A 127 11.87 -2.31 -25.36
C SER A 127 12.17 -2.67 -26.82
N PRO A 128 13.43 -2.88 -27.25
CA PRO A 128 13.72 -3.34 -28.59
C PRO A 128 13.20 -4.78 -28.75
N LEU A 129 12.05 -4.93 -29.41
CA LEU A 129 11.58 -6.23 -29.90
C LEU A 129 12.32 -6.54 -31.21
N ALA A 130 13.37 -7.35 -31.14
CA ALA A 130 13.99 -7.93 -32.32
C ALA A 130 13.18 -9.17 -32.72
N LEU A 131 12.29 -9.02 -33.72
CA LEU A 131 11.57 -10.14 -34.35
C LEU A 131 12.22 -10.41 -35.71
N THR A 132 12.84 -11.58 -35.85
CA THR A 132 13.22 -12.13 -37.15
C THR A 132 12.33 -13.34 -37.43
N ALA A 133 11.74 -13.37 -38.61
CA ALA A 133 10.96 -14.49 -39.14
C ALA A 133 11.71 -15.05 -40.35
N ASN A 134 11.77 -16.38 -40.46
CA ASN A 134 12.30 -17.10 -41.62
C ASN A 134 11.20 -17.36 -42.64
#